data_AF-C8KHY5-F1
#
_entry.id   AF-C8KHY5-F1
#
_cell.length_a   1.000
_cell.length_b   1.000
_cell.length_c   1.000
_cell.angle_alpha   90.00
_cell.angle_beta   90.00
_cell.angle_gamma   90.00
#
_symmetry.space_group_name_H-M   'P 1'
#
loop_
_entity.id
_entity.type
_entity.pdbx_description
1 polymer ?
#
loop_
_entity_poly.entity_id
_entity_poly.type
_entity_poly.pdbx_seq_one_letter_code
_entity_poly.pdbx_strand_id
1 'polypeptide(L)'
;KTTLADPNVDGKILSVKGIRDRGYVMIGSTLVGVVYRAGLTEFKINLQNNKNKTLTIVVENMGRLNFGNNLLDTKGIVSNVTLDNKV
;
A
#
# COMPACT_ATOMS: atom_id res chain seq x y z
N LYS A 1 -10.01 -1.93 2.04
CA LYS A 1 -9.83 -2.16 3.49
C LYS A 1 -9.76 -3.66 3.73
N THR A 2 -8.82 -4.14 4.55
CA THR A 2 -8.74 -5.55 4.93
C THR A 2 -8.23 -5.68 6.37
N THR A 3 -8.44 -6.82 6.99
CA THR A 3 -7.92 -7.12 8.33
C THR A 3 -6.56 -7.79 8.23
N LEU A 4 -5.65 -7.45 9.14
CA LEU A 4 -4.39 -8.17 9.28
C LEU A 4 -4.68 -9.52 9.95
N ALA A 5 -4.42 -10.62 9.24
CA ALA A 5 -4.60 -11.96 9.78
C ALA A 5 -3.53 -12.30 10.84
N ASP A 6 -2.34 -11.72 10.71
CA ASP A 6 -1.27 -11.89 11.70
C ASP A 6 -1.39 -10.83 12.82
N PRO A 7 -1.38 -11.24 14.10
CA PRO A 7 -1.46 -10.32 15.24
C PRO A 7 -0.24 -9.42 15.42
N ASN A 8 0.89 -9.71 14.77
CA ASN A 8 2.08 -8.87 14.82
C ASN A 8 2.65 -8.63 13.41
N VAL A 9 2.42 -7.43 12.89
CA VAL A 9 3.03 -6.98 11.63
C VAL A 9 4.23 -6.07 11.84
N ASP A 10 4.67 -5.88 13.09
CA ASP A 10 5.85 -5.07 13.38
C ASP A 10 7.09 -5.73 12.78
N GLY A 11 7.90 -4.94 12.10
CA GLY A 11 9.10 -5.37 11.43
C GLY A 11 8.90 -6.13 10.11
N LYS A 12 7.66 -6.37 9.68
CA LYS A 12 7.36 -7.01 8.39
C LYS A 12 7.43 -6.02 7.23
N ILE A 13 7.66 -6.53 6.02
CA ILE A 13 7.71 -5.74 4.79
C ILE A 13 6.32 -5.76 4.15
N LEU A 14 5.69 -4.58 4.05
CA LEU A 14 4.50 -4.39 3.25
C LEU A 14 4.89 -3.92 1.85
N SER A 15 4.42 -4.62 0.83
CA SER A 15 4.68 -4.31 -0.57
C SER A 15 3.38 -3.99 -1.30
N VAL A 16 3.34 -2.83 -1.96
CA VAL A 16 2.20 -2.29 -2.72
C VAL A 16 2.68 -1.93 -4.13
N LYS A 17 3.39 -2.85 -4.80
CA LYS A 17 4.05 -2.63 -6.11
C LYS A 17 3.12 -2.12 -7.21
N GLY A 18 1.84 -2.48 -7.15
CA GLY A 18 0.81 -2.03 -8.09
C GLY A 18 0.14 -0.72 -7.74
N ILE A 19 0.71 0.13 -6.88
CA ILE A 19 0.09 1.42 -6.53
C ILE A 19 0.05 2.39 -7.74
N ARG A 20 -1.14 2.93 -8.03
CA ARG A 20 -1.38 3.96 -9.05
C ARG A 20 -2.36 5.03 -8.52
N ASP A 21 -1.92 6.17 -8.01
CA ASP A 21 -0.55 6.73 -8.13
C ASP A 21 0.15 6.90 -6.77
N ARG A 22 -0.60 7.25 -5.73
CA ARG A 22 -0.09 7.44 -4.38
C ARG A 22 -0.99 6.74 -3.36
N GLY A 23 -0.39 6.07 -2.38
CA GLY A 23 -1.09 5.33 -1.33
C GLY A 23 -0.65 5.79 0.05
N TYR A 24 -1.59 6.18 0.89
CA TYR A 24 -1.39 6.47 2.31
C TYR A 24 -1.74 5.22 3.12
N VAL A 25 -0.75 4.60 3.74
CA VAL A 25 -0.91 3.33 4.44
C VAL A 25 -1.13 3.58 5.93
N MET A 26 -2.26 3.08 6.43
CA MET A 26 -2.65 3.17 7.82
C MET A 26 -2.91 1.79 8.41
N ILE A 27 -2.54 1.61 9.68
CA ILE A 27 -2.90 0.45 10.49
C ILE A 27 -3.70 0.94 11.69
N GLY A 28 -4.99 0.58 11.73
CA GLY A 28 -5.96 1.26 12.61
C GLY A 28 -6.10 2.72 12.19
N SER A 29 -5.84 3.64 13.11
CA SER A 29 -5.85 5.09 12.87
C SER A 29 -4.45 5.69 12.69
N THR A 30 -3.40 4.88 12.67
CA THR A 30 -2.01 5.35 12.60
C THR A 30 -1.50 5.28 11.17
N LEU A 31 -1.03 6.41 10.62
CA LEU A 31 -0.29 6.46 9.37
C LEU A 31 1.09 5.82 9.58
N VAL A 32 1.40 4.77 8.82
CA VAL A 32 2.65 4.01 8.94
C VAL A 32 3.58 4.18 7.74
N GLY A 33 3.07 4.71 6.62
CA GLY A 33 3.89 4.97 5.45
C GLY A 33 3.11 5.58 4.29
N VAL A 34 3.87 6.08 3.30
CA VAL A 34 3.35 6.56 2.02
C VAL A 34 4.09 5.84 0.92
N VAL A 35 3.35 5.23 0.00
CA VAL A 35 3.88 4.57 -1.20
C VAL A 35 3.44 5.32 -2.44
N TYR A 36 4.26 5.29 -3.50
CA TYR A 36 3.92 5.97 -4.75
C TYR A 36 4.63 5.33 -5.95
N ARG A 37 3.97 5.44 -7.11
CA ARG A 37 4.32 4.74 -8.35
C ARG A 37 5.77 4.92 -8.80
N ALA A 38 6.33 6.12 -8.64
CA ALA A 38 7.66 6.48 -9.14
C ALA A 38 8.78 6.35 -8.08
N GLY A 39 8.52 5.72 -6.93
CA GLY A 39 9.53 5.58 -5.89
C GLY A 39 9.22 4.45 -4.93
N LEU A 40 9.00 4.79 -3.66
CA LEU A 40 8.83 3.78 -2.62
C LEU A 40 7.52 3.02 -2.82
N THR A 41 7.62 1.72 -3.13
CA THR A 41 6.46 0.83 -3.28
C THR A 41 6.38 -0.23 -2.18
N GLU A 42 7.40 -0.33 -1.35
CA GLU A 42 7.47 -1.25 -0.23
C GLU A 42 8.26 -0.64 0.93
N PHE A 43 7.91 -1.01 2.16
CA PHE A 43 8.61 -0.54 3.35
C PHE A 43 8.42 -1.49 4.52
N LYS A 44 9.35 -1.42 5.47
CA LYS A 44 9.25 -2.12 6.75
C LYS A 44 8.26 -1.40 7.67
N ILE A 45 7.24 -2.09 8.13
CA ILE A 45 6.30 -1.56 9.12
C ILE A 45 7.05 -1.44 10.46
N ASN A 46 7.01 -0.25 11.07
CA ASN A 46 7.49 -0.01 12.43
C ASN A 46 6.31 0.48 13.26
N LEU A 47 5.57 -0.48 13.83
CA LEU A 47 4.38 -0.21 14.63
C LEU A 47 4.13 -1.38 15.56
N GLN A 48 4.36 -1.19 16.86
CA GLN A 48 4.01 -2.19 17.86
C GLN A 48 2.50 -2.17 18.20
N ASN A 49 2.04 -3.16 18.97
CA ASN A 49 0.66 -3.25 19.46
C ASN A 49 -0.39 -3.08 18.34
N ASN A 50 -0.17 -3.76 17.22
CA ASN A 50 -0.96 -3.65 16.00
C ASN A 50 -1.96 -4.82 15.79
N LYS A 51 -2.07 -5.69 16.80
CA LYS A 51 -2.97 -6.84 16.80
C LYS A 51 -4.41 -6.45 16.49
N ASN A 52 -5.05 -7.20 15.59
CA ASN A 52 -6.44 -7.03 15.17
C ASN A 52 -6.77 -5.64 14.58
N LYS A 53 -5.76 -4.84 14.20
CA LYS A 53 -5.99 -3.56 13.54
C LYS A 53 -6.28 -3.76 12.05
N THR A 54 -7.07 -2.85 11.50
CA THR A 54 -7.40 -2.83 10.07
C THR A 54 -6.26 -2.22 9.27
N LEU A 55 -5.85 -2.87 8.18
CA LEU A 55 -4.99 -2.26 7.16
C LEU A 55 -5.87 -1.44 6.21
N THR A 56 -5.56 -0.15 6.13
CA THR A 56 -6.21 0.79 5.20
C THR A 56 -5.16 1.41 4.30
N ILE A 57 -5.39 1.37 3.00
CA ILE A 57 -4.59 2.11 2.02
C ILE A 57 -5.55 3.07 1.33
N VAL A 58 -5.37 4.37 1.57
CA VAL A 58 -6.11 5.41 0.85
C VAL A 58 -5.34 5.71 -0.42
N VAL A 59 -5.95 5.47 -1.57
CA VAL A 59 -5.29 5.62 -2.87
C VAL A 59 -5.77 6.90 -3.54
N GLU A 60 -4.83 7.74 -3.91
CA GLU A 60 -5.02 8.94 -4.71
C GLU A 60 -4.72 8.64 -6.18
N ASN A 61 -5.68 8.96 -7.05
CA ASN A 61 -5.48 9.03 -8.49
C ASN A 61 -4.97 10.43 -8.84
N MET A 62 -3.71 10.54 -9.28
CA MET A 62 -3.06 11.82 -9.58
C MET A 62 -3.26 12.28 -11.04
N GLY A 63 -4.22 11.69 -11.75
CA GLY A 63 -4.52 11.97 -13.15
C GLY A 63 -3.99 10.90 -14.10
N ARG A 64 -4.76 10.55 -15.13
CA ARG A 64 -4.33 9.58 -16.16
C ARG A 64 -3.31 10.22 -17.09
N LEU A 65 -2.36 9.42 -17.56
CA LEU A 65 -1.46 9.82 -18.64
C LEU A 65 -2.27 10.25 -19.88
N ASN A 66 -1.87 11.36 -20.50
CA ASN A 66 -2.51 11.93 -21.69
C ASN A 66 -1.60 11.87 -22.94
N PHE A 67 -0.41 11.30 -22.82
CA PHE A 67 0.54 11.14 -23.91
C PHE A 67 1.42 9.88 -23.72
N GLY A 68 1.94 9.35 -24.83
CA GLY A 68 2.85 8.20 -24.86
C GLY A 68 2.16 6.84 -24.96
N ASN A 69 2.91 5.76 -24.79
CA ASN A 69 2.44 4.38 -25.07
C ASN A 69 1.59 3.76 -23.95
N ASN A 70 1.47 4.43 -22.80
CA ASN A 70 0.81 3.89 -21.59
C ASN A 70 -0.51 4.62 -21.26
N LEU A 71 -1.30 4.97 -22.28
CA LEU A 71 -2.57 5.71 -22.10
C LEU A 71 -3.64 4.90 -21.35
N LEU A 72 -3.56 3.57 -21.41
CA LEU A 72 -4.38 2.67 -20.58
C LEU A 72 -3.85 2.65 -19.15
N ASP A 73 -4.03 3.78 -18.46
CA ASP A 73 -3.49 4.01 -17.13
C ASP A 73 -4.54 3.73 -16.06
N THR A 74 -4.76 2.45 -15.77
CA THR A 74 -5.62 2.00 -14.66
C THR A 74 -5.11 2.56 -13.33
N LYS A 75 -6.05 2.85 -12.42
CA LYS A 75 -5.81 3.55 -11.15
C LYS A 75 -6.22 2.69 -9.98
N GLY A 76 -5.69 3.00 -8.80
CA GLY A 76 -5.92 2.21 -7.59
C GLY A 76 -4.73 1.31 -7.28
N ILE A 77 -5.03 0.09 -6.81
CA ILE A 77 -4.06 -0.97 -6.58
C ILE A 77 -4.27 -2.00 -7.68
N VAL A 78 -3.32 -2.09 -8.63
CA VAL A 78 -3.48 -2.89 -9.86
C VAL A 78 -2.76 -4.25 -9.80
N SER A 79 -2.16 -4.59 -8.66
CA SER A 79 -1.57 -5.89 -8.37
C SER A 79 -1.77 -6.25 -6.89
N ASN A 80 -1.53 -7.50 -6.52
CA ASN A 80 -1.63 -7.91 -5.11
C ASN A 80 -0.76 -7.04 -4.20
N VAL A 81 -1.30 -6.76 -3.01
CA VAL A 81 -0.55 -6.25 -1.86
C VAL A 81 -0.02 -7.45 -1.11
N THR A 82 1.25 -7.41 -0.68
CA THR A 82 1.85 -8.52 0.05
C THR A 82 2.48 -8.09 1.36
N LEU A 83 2.47 -9.00 2.33
CA LEU A 83 3.18 -8.89 3.61
C LEU A 83 4.21 -10.01 3.67
N ASP A 84 5.50 -9.67 3.72
CA ASP A 84 6.61 -10.64 3.60
C ASP A 84 6.43 -11.62 2.43
N ASN A 85 6.07 -11.09 1.26
CA ASN A 85 5.79 -11.83 0.02
C ASN A 85 4.57 -12.77 0.05
N LYS A 86 3.74 -12.70 1.10
CA LYS A 86 2.46 -13.43 1.18
C LYS A 86 1.29 -12.50 0.87
N VAL A 87 0.31 -13.01 0.11
CA VAL A 87 -0.96 -12.33 -0.18
C VAL A 87 -1.92 -12.51 0.98
#